data_AF-A0A2H1J0U3-F1
#
_entry.id   AF-A0A2H1J0U3-F1
#
_cell.length_a   1.000
_cell.length_b   1.000
_cell.length_c   1.000
_cell.angle_alpha   90.00
_cell.angle_beta   90.00
_cell.angle_gamma   90.00
#
_symmetry.space_group_name_H-M   'P 1'
#
loop_
_entity.id
_entity.type
_entity.pdbx_description
1 polymer ?
#
loop_
_entity_poly.entity_id
_entity_poly.type
_entity_poly.pdbx_seq_one_letter_code
_entity_poly.pdbx_strand_id
1 'polypeptide(L)'
;MTEVFLLLLVVLGAVFFIGHRKEKKRQQELHAAELQQVKKTAEEDVTSYGEEVAELDVITAGVDLDTGGAQDYKQALDSYDVAKETIEKVSEPADIRHVTEALEDGRYAAKCVRARVEGKPLPVRRPPCFFNPQHGPSVEDIDWAPAGGQLRPVPVCAADAERVAVGADPLVRKVVTGDGHTRRAYWEAGPAYAEYNRGYFNSYAGSGLLPGVLMGAMMFGGMGGGWDGAYGGDMGDAGGDIGGGDGGGFFGGDGGDGGLFDGFGDIF
;
A
#
# COMPACT_ATOMS: atom_id res chain seq x y z
N MET A 1 10.72 52.62 -18.03
CA MET A 1 10.48 51.80 -16.80
C MET A 1 9.45 50.69 -17.05
N THR A 2 8.35 50.96 -17.75
CA THR A 2 7.33 49.97 -18.12
C THR A 2 7.85 48.81 -18.97
N GLU A 3 8.71 49.06 -19.98
CA GLU A 3 9.25 47.96 -20.81
C GLU A 3 10.20 47.03 -20.04
N VAL A 4 11.05 47.59 -19.17
CA VAL A 4 11.93 46.79 -18.30
C VAL A 4 11.10 45.94 -17.33
N PHE A 5 10.02 46.50 -16.78
CA PHE A 5 9.10 45.77 -15.93
C PHE A 5 8.38 44.64 -16.68
N LEU A 6 7.91 44.87 -17.91
CA LEU A 6 7.29 43.85 -18.75
C LEU A 6 8.27 42.73 -19.11
N LEU A 7 9.53 43.06 -19.45
CA LEU A 7 10.56 42.08 -19.70
C LEU A 7 10.86 41.23 -18.46
N LEU A 8 10.93 41.85 -17.28
CA LEU A 8 11.12 41.13 -16.02
C LEU A 8 9.95 40.17 -15.72
N LEU A 9 8.71 40.58 -15.96
CA LEU A 9 7.54 39.71 -15.80
C LEU A 9 7.56 38.52 -16.77
N VAL A 10 7.96 38.73 -18.02
CA VAL A 10 8.07 37.64 -19.01
C VAL A 10 9.16 36.65 -18.58
N VAL A 11 10.31 37.13 -18.11
CA VAL A 11 11.40 36.27 -17.62
C VAL A 11 10.95 35.48 -16.39
N LEU A 12 10.30 36.13 -15.41
CA LEU A 12 9.77 35.46 -14.21
C LEU A 12 8.72 34.40 -14.57
N GLY A 13 7.79 34.73 -15.47
CA GLY A 13 6.77 33.79 -15.96
C GLY A 13 7.39 32.59 -16.68
N ALA A 14 8.42 32.80 -17.51
CA ALA A 14 9.14 31.73 -18.19
C ALA A 14 9.89 30.82 -17.21
N VAL A 15 10.58 31.40 -16.21
CA VAL A 15 11.28 30.63 -15.16
C VAL A 15 10.29 29.80 -14.34
N PHE A 16 9.17 30.39 -13.92
CA PHE A 16 8.12 29.68 -13.19
C PHE A 16 7.52 28.54 -14.02
N PHE A 17 7.20 28.78 -15.29
CA PHE A 17 6.63 27.77 -16.18
C PHE A 17 7.59 26.60 -16.45
N ILE A 18 8.87 26.88 -16.66
CA ILE A 18 9.91 25.85 -16.84
C ILE A 18 10.08 25.03 -15.55
N GLY A 19 10.13 25.70 -14.39
CA GLY A 19 10.20 25.04 -13.08
C GLY A 19 9.02 24.12 -12.83
N HIS A 20 7.79 24.60 -13.05
CA HIS A 20 6.57 23.81 -12.87
C HIS A 20 6.50 22.61 -13.82
N ARG A 21 6.89 22.76 -15.09
CA ARG A 21 6.95 21.64 -16.05
C ARG A 21 7.98 20.59 -15.64
N LYS A 22 9.16 21.01 -15.17
CA LYS A 22 10.21 20.09 -14.73
C LYS A 22 9.77 19.30 -13.51
N GLU A 23 9.15 19.97 -12.53
CA GLU A 23 8.62 19.31 -11.34
C GLU A 23 7.51 18.32 -11.69
N LYS A 24 6.54 18.74 -12.53
CA LYS A 24 5.48 17.83 -13.00
C LYS A 24 6.03 16.60 -13.70
N LYS A 25 7.04 16.76 -14.55
CA LYS A 25 7.70 15.63 -15.25
C LYS A 25 8.39 14.68 -14.27
N ARG A 26 9.12 15.23 -13.29
CA ARG A 26 9.78 14.44 -12.25
C ARG A 26 8.76 13.64 -11.42
N GLN A 27 7.65 14.26 -11.02
CA GLN A 27 6.58 13.57 -10.29
C GLN A 27 5.96 12.44 -11.12
N GLN A 28 5.75 12.66 -12.42
CA GLN A 28 5.29 11.61 -13.33
C GLN A 28 6.29 10.45 -13.46
N GLU A 29 7.59 10.75 -13.56
CA GLU A 29 8.64 9.73 -13.60
C GLU A 29 8.70 8.91 -12.31
N LEU A 30 8.55 9.55 -11.14
CA LEU A 30 8.48 8.88 -9.84
C LEU A 30 7.25 7.97 -9.73
N HIS A 31 6.05 8.47 -10.01
CA HIS A 31 4.83 7.66 -9.98
C HIS A 31 4.88 6.50 -10.96
N ALA A 32 5.48 6.69 -12.14
CA ALA A 32 5.66 5.61 -13.11
C ALA A 32 6.61 4.53 -12.56
N ALA A 33 7.72 4.91 -11.90
CA ALA A 33 8.63 3.96 -11.28
C ALA A 33 7.97 3.18 -10.14
N GLU A 34 7.21 3.86 -9.26
CA GLU A 34 6.43 3.24 -8.19
C GLU A 34 5.40 2.24 -8.73
N LEU A 35 4.66 2.64 -9.78
CA LEU A 35 3.69 1.75 -10.42
C LEU A 35 4.36 0.51 -11.01
N GLN A 36 5.49 0.66 -11.70
CA GLN A 36 6.23 -0.49 -12.27
C GLN A 36 6.66 -1.49 -11.20
N GLN A 37 7.05 -0.99 -10.03
CA GLN A 37 7.46 -1.84 -8.92
C GLN A 37 6.29 -2.61 -8.31
N VAL A 38 5.16 -1.95 -8.08
CA VAL A 38 3.95 -2.59 -7.57
C VAL A 38 3.41 -3.57 -8.60
N LYS A 39 3.43 -3.21 -9.89
CA LYS A 39 3.08 -4.09 -11.01
C LYS A 39 3.90 -5.38 -10.97
N LYS A 40 5.23 -5.29 -10.86
CA LYS A 40 6.09 -6.47 -10.74
C LYS A 40 5.72 -7.35 -9.55
N THR A 41 5.37 -6.74 -8.42
CA THR A 41 4.92 -7.48 -7.24
C THR A 41 3.61 -8.23 -7.50
N ALA A 42 2.65 -7.60 -8.18
CA ALA A 42 1.41 -8.24 -8.58
C ALA A 42 1.63 -9.33 -9.66
N GLU A 43 2.60 -9.16 -10.56
CA GLU A 43 3.00 -10.21 -11.52
C GLU A 43 3.55 -11.46 -10.81
N GLU A 44 4.32 -11.29 -9.73
CA GLU A 44 4.76 -12.39 -8.86
C GLU A 44 3.55 -13.10 -8.22
N ASP A 45 2.52 -12.35 -7.81
CA ASP A 45 1.28 -12.92 -7.24
C ASP A 45 0.44 -13.68 -8.27
N VAL A 46 0.34 -13.16 -9.50
CA VAL A 46 -0.32 -13.85 -10.63
C VAL A 46 0.40 -15.15 -10.96
N THR A 47 1.74 -15.12 -11.00
CA THR A 47 2.56 -16.31 -11.26
C THR A 47 2.33 -17.37 -10.18
N SER A 48 2.42 -16.98 -8.91
CA SER A 48 2.15 -17.88 -7.77
C SER A 48 0.75 -18.47 -7.81
N TYR A 49 -0.27 -17.67 -8.16
CA TYR A 49 -1.63 -18.20 -8.27
C TYR A 49 -1.80 -19.14 -9.47
N GLY A 50 -1.11 -18.89 -10.59
CA GLY A 50 -1.07 -19.82 -11.73
C GLY A 50 -0.48 -21.19 -11.37
N GLU A 51 0.54 -21.23 -10.49
CA GLU A 51 1.09 -22.50 -9.97
C GLU A 51 0.06 -23.25 -9.10
N GLU A 52 -0.72 -22.53 -8.29
CA GLU A 52 -1.77 -23.13 -7.47
C GLU A 52 -2.97 -23.63 -8.26
N VAL A 53 -3.31 -22.93 -9.34
CA VAL A 53 -4.31 -23.37 -10.32
C VAL A 53 -3.85 -24.66 -11.00
N ALA A 54 -2.57 -24.74 -11.40
CA ALA A 54 -2.01 -25.98 -11.96
C ALA A 54 -2.05 -27.13 -10.95
N GLU A 55 -1.82 -26.87 -9.66
CA GLU A 55 -2.00 -27.89 -8.61
C GLU A 55 -3.48 -28.26 -8.43
N LEU A 56 -4.39 -27.30 -8.56
CA LEU A 56 -5.84 -27.53 -8.49
C LEU A 56 -6.30 -28.52 -9.56
N ASP A 57 -5.77 -28.42 -10.79
CA ASP A 57 -6.02 -29.37 -11.87
C ASP A 57 -5.59 -30.80 -11.50
N VAL A 58 -4.44 -30.94 -10.82
CA VAL A 58 -3.93 -32.25 -10.40
C VAL A 58 -4.84 -32.89 -9.35
N ILE A 59 -5.29 -32.14 -8.34
CA ILE A 59 -6.11 -32.71 -7.26
C ILE A 59 -7.57 -32.95 -7.65
N THR A 60 -8.05 -32.27 -8.70
CA THR A 60 -9.40 -32.48 -9.26
C THR A 60 -9.41 -33.55 -10.34
N ALA A 61 -8.25 -33.96 -10.84
CA ALA A 61 -8.13 -35.00 -11.85
C ALA A 61 -8.75 -36.33 -11.37
N GLY A 62 -9.79 -36.79 -12.07
CA GLY A 62 -10.49 -38.03 -11.75
C GLY A 62 -11.47 -37.93 -10.58
N VAL A 63 -11.73 -36.73 -10.07
CA VAL A 63 -12.76 -36.46 -9.06
C VAL A 63 -14.04 -36.01 -9.75
N ASP A 64 -15.18 -36.59 -9.37
CA ASP A 64 -16.50 -36.15 -9.83
C ASP A 64 -16.96 -34.98 -8.95
N LEU A 65 -16.84 -33.75 -9.46
CA LEU A 65 -17.26 -32.55 -8.75
C LEU A 65 -18.77 -32.35 -8.88
N ASP A 66 -19.44 -32.08 -7.77
CA ASP A 66 -20.83 -31.65 -7.78
C ASP A 66 -20.99 -30.29 -8.50
N THR A 67 -22.23 -29.87 -8.77
CA THR A 67 -22.48 -28.60 -9.49
C THR A 67 -21.80 -27.41 -8.82
N GLY A 68 -21.76 -27.38 -7.49
CA GLY A 68 -21.06 -26.34 -6.73
C GLY A 68 -19.54 -26.41 -6.94
N GLY A 69 -18.93 -27.59 -6.86
CA GLY A 69 -17.51 -27.78 -7.09
C GLY A 69 -17.07 -27.43 -8.51
N ALA A 70 -17.90 -27.76 -9.52
CA ALA A 70 -17.63 -27.37 -10.90
C ALA A 70 -17.69 -25.84 -11.10
N GLN A 71 -18.61 -25.16 -10.40
CA GLN A 71 -18.69 -23.69 -10.41
C GLN A 71 -17.50 -23.04 -9.71
N ASP A 72 -17.13 -23.54 -8.52
CA ASP A 72 -15.98 -23.02 -7.75
C ASP A 72 -14.67 -23.24 -8.54
N TYR A 73 -14.51 -24.39 -9.19
CA TYR A 73 -13.34 -24.69 -10.02
C TYR A 73 -13.24 -23.78 -11.24
N LYS A 74 -14.36 -23.57 -11.94
CA LYS A 74 -14.41 -22.61 -13.03
C LYS A 74 -14.08 -21.20 -12.55
N GLN A 75 -14.63 -20.77 -11.41
CA GLN A 75 -14.35 -19.45 -10.86
C GLN A 75 -12.86 -19.27 -10.53
N ALA A 76 -12.19 -20.30 -10.01
CA ALA A 76 -10.76 -20.26 -9.75
C ALA A 76 -9.94 -20.02 -11.03
N LEU A 77 -10.30 -20.70 -12.13
CA LEU A 77 -9.68 -20.54 -13.45
C LEU A 77 -9.98 -19.15 -14.05
N ASP A 78 -11.24 -18.74 -14.07
CA ASP A 78 -11.68 -17.47 -14.62
C ASP A 78 -10.98 -16.29 -13.89
N SER A 79 -10.82 -16.39 -12.55
CA SER A 79 -10.08 -15.41 -11.75
C SER A 79 -8.60 -15.30 -12.14
N TYR A 80 -7.95 -16.42 -12.49
CA TYR A 80 -6.57 -16.40 -12.97
C TYR A 80 -6.46 -15.71 -14.32
N ASP A 81 -7.37 -16.02 -15.25
CA ASP A 81 -7.42 -15.40 -16.56
C ASP A 81 -7.68 -13.89 -16.46
N VAL A 82 -8.63 -13.47 -15.62
CA VAL A 82 -8.88 -12.05 -15.33
C VAL A 82 -7.64 -11.38 -14.76
N ALA A 83 -6.97 -11.97 -13.78
CA ALA A 83 -5.77 -11.40 -13.18
C ALA A 83 -4.63 -11.25 -14.21
N LYS A 84 -4.42 -12.27 -15.05
CA LYS A 84 -3.41 -12.27 -16.11
C LYS A 84 -3.70 -11.24 -17.21
N GLU A 85 -4.93 -11.13 -17.68
CA GLU A 85 -5.29 -10.11 -18.67
C GLU A 85 -5.20 -8.69 -18.10
N THR A 86 -5.58 -8.51 -16.85
CA THR A 86 -5.58 -7.20 -16.19
C THR A 86 -4.15 -6.72 -15.95
N ILE A 87 -3.26 -7.59 -15.45
CA ILE A 87 -1.87 -7.20 -15.16
C ILE A 87 -1.10 -6.78 -16.43
N GLU A 88 -1.40 -7.39 -17.57
CA GLU A 88 -0.82 -7.01 -18.87
C GLU A 88 -1.21 -5.59 -19.29
N LYS A 89 -2.42 -5.14 -18.92
CA LYS A 89 -3.02 -3.85 -19.33
C LYS A 89 -2.81 -2.73 -18.30
N VAL A 90 -2.17 -3.00 -17.14
CA VAL A 90 -1.95 -2.00 -16.09
C VAL A 90 -1.24 -0.76 -16.63
N SER A 91 -1.88 0.39 -16.43
CA SER A 91 -1.41 1.71 -16.83
C SER A 91 -1.48 2.74 -15.71
N GLU A 92 -2.31 2.50 -14.69
CA GLU A 92 -2.44 3.34 -13.49
C GLU A 92 -2.55 2.51 -12.20
N PRO A 93 -2.27 3.09 -11.02
CA PRO A 93 -2.34 2.36 -9.74
C PRO A 93 -3.69 1.70 -9.45
N ALA A 94 -4.80 2.30 -9.90
CA ALA A 94 -6.13 1.75 -9.69
C ALA A 94 -6.33 0.39 -10.39
N ASP A 95 -5.59 0.12 -11.48
CA ASP A 95 -5.65 -1.17 -12.19
C ASP A 95 -5.09 -2.31 -11.33
N ILE A 96 -4.08 -2.03 -10.48
CA ILE A 96 -3.47 -3.02 -9.58
C ILE A 96 -4.50 -3.62 -8.63
N ARG A 97 -5.42 -2.78 -8.12
CA ARG A 97 -6.48 -3.22 -7.23
C ARG A 97 -7.26 -4.37 -7.86
N HIS A 98 -7.67 -4.21 -9.12
CA HIS A 98 -8.45 -5.21 -9.85
C HIS A 98 -7.70 -6.53 -10.06
N VAL A 99 -6.37 -6.49 -10.24
CA VAL A 99 -5.55 -7.70 -10.26
C VAL A 99 -5.63 -8.42 -8.92
N THR A 100 -5.38 -7.72 -7.82
CA THR A 100 -5.38 -8.32 -6.48
C THR A 100 -6.76 -8.77 -5.99
N GLU A 101 -7.84 -8.09 -6.38
CA GLU A 101 -9.23 -8.54 -6.16
C GLU A 101 -9.49 -9.88 -6.83
N ALA A 102 -9.14 -10.01 -8.12
CA ALA A 102 -9.32 -11.24 -8.88
C ALA A 102 -8.54 -12.42 -8.27
N LEU A 103 -7.30 -12.16 -7.82
CA LEU A 103 -6.47 -13.17 -7.14
C LEU A 103 -7.08 -13.61 -5.79
N GLU A 104 -7.63 -12.68 -5.04
CA GLU A 104 -8.26 -12.95 -3.74
C GLU A 104 -9.54 -13.78 -3.90
N ASP A 105 -10.39 -13.44 -4.88
CA ASP A 105 -11.57 -14.22 -5.27
C ASP A 105 -11.19 -15.62 -5.74
N GLY A 106 -10.17 -15.73 -6.60
CA GLY A 106 -9.70 -17.00 -7.13
C GLY A 106 -9.19 -17.94 -6.03
N ARG A 107 -8.40 -17.41 -5.09
CA ARG A 107 -7.87 -18.19 -3.95
C ARG A 107 -8.97 -18.71 -3.02
N TYR A 108 -10.04 -17.95 -2.84
CA TYR A 108 -11.20 -18.45 -2.09
C TYR A 108 -11.93 -19.56 -2.85
N ALA A 109 -12.18 -19.39 -4.15
CA ALA A 109 -12.80 -20.41 -4.98
C ALA A 109 -11.98 -21.71 -5.00
N ALA A 110 -10.66 -21.61 -5.17
CA ALA A 110 -9.74 -22.75 -5.09
C ALA A 110 -9.79 -23.45 -3.72
N LYS A 111 -9.95 -22.69 -2.62
CA LYS A 111 -10.13 -23.27 -1.28
C LYS A 111 -11.46 -24.00 -1.12
N CYS A 112 -12.54 -23.50 -1.71
CA CYS A 112 -13.83 -24.19 -1.77
C CYS A 112 -13.73 -25.52 -2.54
N VAL A 113 -13.05 -25.54 -3.69
CA VAL A 113 -12.81 -26.77 -4.45
C VAL A 113 -12.04 -27.79 -3.62
N ARG A 114 -10.92 -27.38 -3.00
CA ARG A 114 -10.12 -28.25 -2.12
C ARG A 114 -10.96 -28.83 -0.98
N ALA A 115 -11.79 -28.01 -0.33
CA ALA A 115 -12.67 -28.47 0.73
C ALA A 115 -13.66 -29.55 0.23
N ARG A 116 -14.24 -29.39 -0.96
CA ARG A 116 -15.14 -30.39 -1.55
C ARG A 116 -14.43 -31.69 -1.89
N VAL A 117 -13.26 -31.60 -2.53
CA VAL A 117 -12.43 -32.78 -2.86
C VAL A 117 -12.05 -33.56 -1.60
N GLU A 118 -11.75 -32.86 -0.51
CA GLU A 118 -11.37 -33.46 0.77
C GLU A 118 -12.56 -33.86 1.66
N GLY A 119 -13.80 -33.59 1.25
CA GLY A 119 -15.01 -33.84 2.06
C GLY A 119 -15.07 -32.99 3.34
N LYS A 120 -14.44 -31.82 3.34
CA LYS A 120 -14.43 -30.86 4.45
C LYS A 120 -15.54 -29.81 4.30
N PRO A 121 -15.98 -29.18 5.39
CA PRO A 121 -16.88 -28.02 5.31
C PRO A 121 -16.29 -26.91 4.43
N LEU A 122 -17.15 -26.22 3.68
CA LEU A 122 -16.72 -25.08 2.88
C LEU A 122 -16.14 -23.97 3.78
N PRO A 123 -15.04 -23.32 3.36
CA PRO A 123 -14.47 -22.22 4.12
C PRO A 123 -15.45 -21.05 4.20
N VAL A 124 -15.44 -20.34 5.33
CA VAL A 124 -16.13 -19.05 5.44
C VAL A 124 -15.38 -18.01 4.62
N ARG A 125 -16.08 -17.13 3.90
CA ARG A 125 -15.47 -15.98 3.22
C ARG A 125 -14.91 -15.02 4.27
N ARG A 126 -13.60 -15.04 4.44
CA ARG A 126 -12.82 -14.20 5.36
C ARG A 126 -11.71 -13.47 4.60
N PRO A 127 -11.19 -12.36 5.14
CA PRO A 127 -10.02 -11.72 4.55
C PRO A 127 -8.87 -12.71 4.36
N PRO A 128 -7.99 -12.48 3.37
CA PRO A 128 -6.81 -13.29 3.20
C PRO A 128 -5.88 -13.14 4.42
N CYS A 129 -4.90 -14.04 4.53
CA CYS A 129 -3.92 -13.97 5.61
C CYS A 129 -3.19 -12.61 5.60
N PHE A 130 -3.22 -11.93 6.76
CA PHE A 130 -2.59 -10.65 6.95
C PHE A 130 -1.07 -10.68 6.71
N PHE A 131 -0.38 -11.76 7.08
CA PHE A 131 1.06 -11.84 6.90
C PHE A 131 1.45 -12.01 5.43
N ASN A 132 0.66 -12.76 4.67
CA ASN A 132 0.86 -12.95 3.24
C ASN A 132 -0.49 -13.24 2.57
N PRO A 133 -1.03 -12.31 1.76
CA PRO A 133 -2.29 -12.54 1.06
C PRO A 133 -2.28 -13.75 0.12
N GLN A 134 -1.08 -14.18 -0.34
CA GLN A 134 -0.93 -15.41 -1.13
C GLN A 134 -1.25 -16.69 -0.36
N HIS A 135 -1.36 -16.67 0.98
CA HIS A 135 -1.77 -17.87 1.72
C HIS A 135 -3.27 -18.16 1.59
N GLY A 136 -4.05 -17.27 0.96
CA GLY A 136 -5.48 -17.39 0.80
C GLY A 136 -6.25 -17.02 2.07
N PRO A 137 -7.52 -17.46 2.20
CA PRO A 137 -8.42 -17.00 3.26
C PRO A 137 -7.90 -17.38 4.65
N SER A 138 -8.07 -16.45 5.60
CA SER A 138 -7.80 -16.70 7.02
C SER A 138 -8.78 -17.71 7.63
N VAL A 139 -8.38 -18.34 8.72
CA VAL A 139 -9.21 -19.28 9.49
C VAL A 139 -9.59 -18.74 10.86
N GLU A 140 -8.78 -17.84 11.41
CA GLU A 140 -8.98 -17.21 12.71
C GLU A 140 -8.32 -15.82 12.76
N ASP A 141 -8.64 -15.06 13.81
CA ASP A 141 -7.96 -13.81 14.15
C ASP A 141 -7.07 -14.05 15.36
N ILE A 142 -5.83 -13.57 15.32
CA ILE A 142 -4.90 -13.64 16.45
C ILE A 142 -4.48 -12.24 16.88
N ASP A 143 -4.23 -12.06 18.17
CA ASP A 143 -3.57 -10.86 18.68
C ASP A 143 -2.06 -10.95 18.39
N TRP A 144 -1.57 -10.09 17.51
CA TRP A 144 -0.17 -10.07 17.11
C TRP A 144 0.37 -8.66 17.08
N ALA A 145 1.69 -8.51 17.18
CA ALA A 145 2.43 -7.29 16.90
C ALA A 145 3.84 -7.61 16.37
N PRO A 146 4.41 -6.81 15.45
CA PRO A 146 5.84 -6.82 15.16
C PRO A 146 6.60 -6.28 16.38
N ALA A 147 7.92 -6.48 16.37
CA ALA A 147 8.80 -6.00 17.43
C ALA A 147 8.62 -4.49 17.67
N GLY A 148 8.33 -4.12 18.93
CA GLY A 148 8.09 -2.73 19.34
C GLY A 148 6.69 -2.18 18.99
N GLY A 149 5.83 -2.99 18.38
CA GLY A 149 4.47 -2.61 17.99
C GLY A 149 3.41 -2.86 19.06
N GLN A 150 2.21 -2.29 18.85
CA GLN A 150 1.04 -2.55 19.69
C GLN A 150 0.28 -3.80 19.24
N LEU A 151 -0.20 -4.63 20.17
CA LEU A 151 -1.01 -5.81 19.85
C LEU A 151 -2.31 -5.39 19.14
N ARG A 152 -2.62 -6.08 18.04
CA ARG A 152 -3.88 -5.93 17.30
C ARG A 152 -4.37 -7.28 16.79
N PRO A 153 -5.70 -7.47 16.70
CA PRO A 153 -6.24 -8.65 16.04
C PRO A 153 -5.95 -8.58 14.54
N VAL A 154 -5.41 -9.67 13.99
CA VAL A 154 -5.15 -9.83 12.55
C VAL A 154 -5.66 -11.19 12.05
N PRO A 155 -6.30 -11.25 10.87
CA PRO A 155 -6.76 -12.48 10.25
C PRO A 155 -5.58 -13.28 9.71
N VAL A 156 -5.48 -14.56 10.08
CA VAL A 156 -4.33 -15.40 9.73
C VAL A 156 -4.76 -16.75 9.16
N CYS A 157 -3.97 -17.29 8.23
CA CYS A 157 -4.16 -18.66 7.77
C CYS A 157 -3.73 -19.65 8.87
N ALA A 158 -4.19 -20.90 8.77
CA ALA A 158 -3.88 -21.93 9.75
C ALA A 158 -2.36 -22.12 9.97
N ALA A 159 -1.57 -22.04 8.89
CA ALA A 159 -0.13 -22.25 8.95
C ALA A 159 0.60 -21.13 9.70
N ASP A 160 0.20 -19.87 9.52
CA ASP A 160 0.83 -18.76 10.25
C ASP A 160 0.30 -18.62 11.67
N ALA A 161 -0.97 -19.00 11.92
CA ALA A 161 -1.49 -19.14 13.27
C ALA A 161 -0.64 -20.13 14.09
N GLU A 162 -0.34 -21.31 13.52
CA GLU A 162 0.51 -22.31 14.16
C GLU A 162 1.94 -21.80 14.41
N ARG A 163 2.55 -21.13 13.42
CA ARG A 163 3.89 -20.52 13.58
C ARG A 163 3.94 -19.54 14.75
N VAL A 164 2.99 -18.62 14.80
CA VAL A 164 2.94 -17.62 15.86
C VAL A 164 2.67 -18.27 17.22
N ALA A 165 1.80 -19.29 17.28
CA ALA A 165 1.48 -20.00 18.52
C ALA A 165 2.69 -20.70 19.14
N VAL A 166 3.63 -21.18 18.33
CA VAL A 166 4.89 -21.79 18.81
C VAL A 166 6.04 -20.77 18.97
N GLY A 167 5.77 -19.48 18.81
CA GLY A 167 6.75 -18.40 18.95
C GLY A 167 7.69 -18.24 17.75
N ALA A 168 7.36 -18.85 16.60
CA ALA A 168 8.10 -18.64 15.36
C ALA A 168 7.60 -17.41 14.61
N ASP A 169 8.48 -16.81 13.79
CA ASP A 169 8.08 -15.71 12.91
C ASP A 169 7.06 -16.18 11.87
N PRO A 170 6.00 -15.40 11.60
CA PRO A 170 5.08 -15.69 10.50
C PRO A 170 5.78 -15.53 9.16
N LEU A 171 5.27 -16.19 8.12
CA LEU A 171 5.80 -16.04 6.76
C LEU A 171 5.28 -14.74 6.12
N VAL A 172 5.92 -13.64 6.47
CA VAL A 172 5.56 -12.30 5.98
C VAL A 172 5.93 -12.10 4.52
N ARG A 173 4.97 -11.66 3.71
CA ARG A 173 5.21 -11.19 2.35
C ARG A 173 6.00 -9.88 2.40
N LYS A 174 7.25 -9.96 1.99
CA LYS A 174 8.15 -8.81 1.84
C LYS A 174 8.21 -8.38 0.39
N VAL A 175 7.99 -7.09 0.14
CA VAL A 175 7.99 -6.49 -1.19
C VAL A 175 9.04 -5.39 -1.25
N VAL A 176 9.49 -5.03 -2.45
CA VAL A 176 10.43 -3.92 -2.63
C VAL A 176 9.72 -2.62 -2.22
N THR A 177 10.43 -1.63 -1.66
CA THR A 177 9.91 -0.29 -1.32
C THR A 177 10.28 0.76 -2.37
N GLY A 178 9.65 1.94 -2.36
CA GLY A 178 9.83 2.94 -3.44
C GLY A 178 11.28 3.42 -3.69
N ASP A 179 12.21 3.10 -2.79
CA ASP A 179 13.66 3.29 -2.98
C ASP A 179 14.31 2.27 -3.93
N GLY A 180 13.56 1.24 -4.37
CA GLY A 180 14.00 0.20 -5.31
C GLY A 180 14.97 -0.84 -4.72
N HIS A 181 15.37 -0.71 -3.45
CA HIS A 181 16.45 -1.51 -2.87
C HIS A 181 16.07 -2.19 -1.55
N THR A 182 15.25 -1.53 -0.72
CA THR A 182 14.84 -2.11 0.55
C THR A 182 13.64 -3.03 0.35
N ARG A 183 13.54 -4.09 1.15
CA ARG A 183 12.34 -4.92 1.23
C ARG A 183 11.70 -4.78 2.60
N ARG A 184 10.40 -4.48 2.62
CA ARG A 184 9.59 -4.35 3.84
C ARG A 184 8.36 -5.24 3.73
N ALA A 185 7.67 -5.47 4.85
CA ALA A 185 6.36 -6.11 4.79
C ALA A 185 5.45 -5.30 3.86
N TYR A 186 4.57 -5.98 3.12
CA TYR A 186 3.77 -5.32 2.08
C TYR A 186 2.87 -4.19 2.62
N TRP A 187 2.41 -4.29 3.87
CA TRP A 187 1.66 -3.23 4.55
C TRP A 187 2.51 -2.03 4.98
N GLU A 188 3.84 -2.16 5.01
CA GLU A 188 4.79 -1.09 5.35
C GLU A 188 5.51 -0.53 4.11
N ALA A 189 5.15 -1.01 2.91
CA ALA A 189 5.89 -0.71 1.69
C ALA A 189 5.63 0.69 1.11
N GLY A 190 4.85 1.50 1.81
CA GLY A 190 4.55 2.90 1.47
C GLY A 190 3.27 3.07 0.63
N PRO A 191 2.93 4.33 0.29
CA PRO A 191 1.66 4.68 -0.36
C PRO A 191 1.48 4.06 -1.75
N ALA A 192 2.57 3.72 -2.45
CA ALA A 192 2.50 3.02 -3.73
C ALA A 192 1.72 1.68 -3.65
N TYR A 193 1.78 0.99 -2.50
CA TYR A 193 1.07 -0.27 -2.27
C TYR A 193 -0.38 -0.10 -1.79
N ALA A 194 -0.90 1.12 -1.73
CA ALA A 194 -2.26 1.36 -1.23
C ALA A 194 -3.33 0.60 -2.04
N GLU A 195 -3.29 0.68 -3.37
CA GLU A 195 -4.28 0.00 -4.23
C GLU A 195 -4.05 -1.51 -4.29
N TYR A 196 -2.81 -1.96 -4.16
CA TYR A 196 -2.47 -3.38 -3.95
C TYR A 196 -3.14 -3.94 -2.69
N ASN A 197 -3.01 -3.22 -1.57
CA ASN A 197 -3.67 -3.59 -0.31
C ASN A 197 -5.19 -3.48 -0.42
N ARG A 198 -5.68 -2.47 -1.14
CA ARG A 198 -7.10 -2.26 -1.35
C ARG A 198 -7.74 -3.46 -2.03
N GLY A 199 -7.12 -4.02 -3.05
CA GLY A 199 -7.78 -5.10 -3.77
C GLY A 199 -7.87 -6.40 -2.97
N TYR A 200 -6.90 -6.71 -2.13
CA TYR A 200 -7.00 -7.86 -1.23
C TYR A 200 -8.02 -7.68 -0.09
N PHE A 201 -8.22 -6.46 0.40
CA PHE A 201 -8.86 -6.28 1.71
C PHE A 201 -10.10 -5.37 1.72
N ASN A 202 -10.38 -4.58 0.68
CA ASN A 202 -11.45 -3.58 0.69
C ASN A 202 -12.86 -4.18 0.84
N SER A 203 -13.09 -5.38 0.31
CA SER A 203 -14.35 -6.12 0.49
C SER A 203 -14.70 -6.41 1.96
N TYR A 204 -13.71 -6.29 2.85
CA TYR A 204 -13.83 -6.53 4.29
C TYR A 204 -13.81 -5.25 5.14
N ALA A 205 -13.73 -4.07 4.52
CA ALA A 205 -13.72 -2.80 5.25
C ALA A 205 -14.99 -2.58 6.09
N GLY A 206 -16.14 -3.08 5.64
CA GLY A 206 -17.41 -2.99 6.35
C GLY A 206 -17.72 -4.15 7.31
N SER A 207 -16.89 -5.20 7.34
CA SER A 207 -17.16 -6.41 8.14
C SER A 207 -16.52 -6.39 9.54
N GLY A 208 -15.71 -5.36 9.84
CA GLY A 208 -14.89 -5.31 11.05
C GLY A 208 -13.70 -6.27 11.03
N LEU A 209 -13.49 -7.01 9.94
CA LEU A 209 -12.38 -7.96 9.76
C LEU A 209 -11.18 -7.35 9.02
N LEU A 210 -11.29 -6.12 8.52
CA LEU A 210 -10.16 -5.40 7.95
C LEU A 210 -9.14 -5.07 9.05
N PRO A 211 -7.86 -5.50 8.93
CA PRO A 211 -6.83 -5.15 9.89
C PRO A 211 -6.74 -3.64 10.08
N GLY A 212 -6.78 -3.17 11.34
CA GLY A 212 -6.78 -1.74 11.64
C GLY A 212 -5.59 -0.98 11.03
N VAL A 213 -4.44 -1.65 10.90
CA VAL A 213 -3.25 -1.11 10.20
C VAL A 213 -3.52 -0.84 8.72
N LEU A 214 -4.22 -1.74 8.03
CA LEU A 214 -4.61 -1.57 6.63
C LEU A 214 -5.73 -0.55 6.48
N MET A 215 -6.67 -0.50 7.44
CA MET A 215 -7.71 0.54 7.46
C MET A 215 -7.10 1.94 7.60
N GLY A 216 -6.10 2.11 8.47
CA GLY A 216 -5.36 3.37 8.61
C GLY A 216 -4.63 3.78 7.34
N ALA A 217 -3.95 2.83 6.68
CA ALA A 217 -3.29 3.07 5.40
C ALA A 217 -4.29 3.49 4.31
N MET A 218 -5.48 2.89 4.26
CA MET A 218 -6.54 3.22 3.29
C MET A 218 -7.21 4.57 3.56
N MET A 219 -7.45 4.93 4.83
CA MET A 219 -8.14 6.17 5.19
C MET A 219 -7.23 7.41 5.11
N PHE A 220 -5.95 7.26 5.45
CA PHE A 220 -5.02 8.39 5.59
C PHE A 220 -3.89 8.38 4.56
N GLY A 221 -4.04 7.65 3.45
CA GLY A 221 -3.11 7.68 2.32
C GLY A 221 -1.68 7.25 2.67
N GLY A 222 -1.51 6.35 3.64
CA GLY A 222 -0.21 5.93 4.15
C GLY A 222 0.55 6.99 4.99
N MET A 223 -0.01 8.19 5.17
CA MET A 223 0.64 9.30 5.88
C MET A 223 0.50 9.22 7.41
N GLY A 224 -0.09 8.12 7.92
CA GLY A 224 -0.57 8.05 9.30
C GLY A 224 -0.85 6.67 9.88
N GLY A 225 -0.44 5.59 9.22
CA GLY A 225 -0.95 4.24 9.47
C GLY A 225 0.13 3.17 9.65
N GLY A 226 1.26 3.52 10.27
CA GLY A 226 2.23 2.52 10.71
C GLY A 226 1.64 1.62 11.79
N TRP A 227 2.29 0.48 12.06
CA TRP A 227 1.90 -0.41 13.15
C TRP A 227 1.96 0.28 14.52
N ASP A 228 2.70 1.35 14.67
CA ASP A 228 2.83 2.17 15.88
C ASP A 228 1.69 3.15 16.11
N GLY A 229 0.85 3.44 15.10
CA GLY A 229 -0.33 4.29 15.26
C GLY A 229 0.00 5.64 15.91
N ALA A 230 0.94 6.40 15.34
CA ALA A 230 1.31 7.74 15.80
C ALA A 230 0.20 8.79 15.58
N TYR A 231 -0.96 8.59 16.21
CA TYR A 231 -1.99 9.57 16.53
C TYR A 231 -2.61 9.20 17.88
N GLY A 232 -1.80 9.18 18.93
CA GLY A 232 -2.24 8.86 20.30
C GLY A 232 -1.78 9.84 21.37
N GLY A 233 -0.97 10.84 21.04
CA GLY A 233 -0.44 11.77 22.04
C GLY A 233 0.24 12.96 21.39
N ASP A 234 -0.54 13.84 20.78
CA ASP A 234 -0.40 15.31 20.86
C ASP A 234 -1.34 15.98 19.83
N MET A 235 -2.65 15.69 19.91
CA MET A 235 -3.66 16.54 19.25
C MET A 235 -4.18 17.56 20.26
N GLY A 236 -3.21 18.19 20.95
CA GLY A 236 -3.42 19.04 22.11
C GLY A 236 -2.94 20.47 21.91
N ASP A 237 -2.59 20.94 20.71
CA ASP A 237 -2.48 22.39 20.43
C ASP A 237 -2.37 22.70 18.93
N ALA A 238 -3.49 22.61 18.20
CA ALA A 238 -3.62 23.27 16.90
C ALA A 238 -4.96 24.00 16.82
N GLY A 239 -5.28 24.72 17.90
CA GLY A 239 -6.30 25.77 17.89
C GLY A 239 -5.61 27.11 17.76
N GLY A 240 -5.47 27.63 16.53
CA GLY A 240 -4.91 28.96 16.31
C GLY A 240 -4.84 29.38 14.84
N ASP A 241 -5.80 30.21 14.44
CA ASP A 241 -5.84 31.09 13.28
C ASP A 241 -5.85 30.50 11.85
N ILE A 242 -7.05 30.08 11.45
CA ILE A 242 -7.57 30.34 10.10
C ILE A 242 -8.49 31.58 10.20
N GLY A 243 -7.99 32.72 9.76
CA GLY A 243 -8.72 33.97 9.57
C GLY A 243 -7.70 35.06 9.28
N GLY A 244 -7.54 35.52 8.03
CA GLY A 244 -8.46 36.44 7.37
C GLY A 244 -7.57 37.53 6.76
N GLY A 245 -7.91 37.97 5.55
CA GLY A 245 -7.09 38.89 4.78
C GLY A 245 -6.97 40.31 5.35
N ASP A 246 -6.21 41.09 4.60
CA ASP A 246 -6.09 42.55 4.58
C ASP A 246 -5.01 43.18 5.48
N GLY A 247 -4.05 43.86 4.83
CA GLY A 247 -3.18 44.81 5.50
C GLY A 247 -1.81 44.97 4.85
N GLY A 248 -1.70 45.85 3.87
CA GLY A 248 -0.40 46.34 3.40
C GLY A 248 0.37 47.02 4.55
N GLY A 249 1.69 46.84 4.56
CA GLY A 249 2.58 47.44 5.55
C GLY A 249 4.02 47.36 5.11
N PHE A 250 4.48 48.45 4.50
CA PHE A 250 5.87 48.76 4.21
C PHE A 250 6.74 48.63 5.47
N PHE A 251 7.90 47.99 5.40
CA PHE A 251 9.16 48.41 6.06
C PHE A 251 10.33 47.63 5.46
N GLY A 252 10.98 48.23 4.46
CA GLY A 252 12.36 47.92 4.08
C GLY A 252 13.30 48.80 4.90
N GLY A 253 14.41 48.21 5.36
CA GLY A 253 15.36 48.86 6.25
C GLY A 253 16.30 49.84 5.56
N ASP A 254 16.95 50.66 6.38
CA ASP A 254 18.25 51.26 6.10
C ASP A 254 18.90 51.84 7.38
N GLY A 255 20.23 51.83 7.42
CA GLY A 255 21.13 52.61 8.28
C GLY A 255 21.35 52.11 9.73
N GLY A 256 22.57 51.99 10.27
CA GLY A 256 23.92 52.25 9.75
C GLY A 256 24.67 53.14 10.74
N ASP A 257 25.24 52.57 11.80
CA ASP A 257 25.93 53.33 12.85
C ASP A 257 27.13 52.51 13.37
N GLY A 258 28.32 53.11 13.26
CA GLY A 258 29.59 52.47 13.47
C GLY A 258 30.03 52.38 14.95
N GLY A 259 30.89 51.41 15.21
CA GLY A 259 31.58 51.21 16.48
C GLY A 259 32.90 50.48 16.25
N LEU A 260 33.93 51.24 15.85
CA LEU A 260 35.33 50.87 15.96
C LEU A 260 35.73 50.87 17.45
N PHE A 261 36.36 49.80 17.94
CA PHE A 261 37.68 49.82 18.60
C PHE A 261 38.04 48.45 19.23
N ASP A 262 39.19 47.93 18.81
CA ASP A 262 40.24 47.19 19.51
C ASP A 262 39.97 45.92 20.34
N GLY A 263 40.72 44.87 19.99
CA GLY A 263 40.95 43.71 20.86
C GLY A 263 41.72 42.58 20.21
N PHE A 264 43.02 42.78 19.95
CA PHE A 264 44.01 41.74 19.66
C PHE A 264 43.97 40.60 20.71
N GLY A 265 44.27 39.37 20.30
CA GLY A 265 44.80 38.36 21.21
C GLY A 265 44.46 36.91 20.89
N ASP A 266 45.43 36.22 20.30
CA ASP A 266 45.50 34.77 20.12
C ASP A 266 45.22 33.98 21.41
N ILE A 267 44.79 32.72 21.29
CA ILE A 267 45.42 31.54 21.91
C ILE A 267 44.76 30.27 21.36
N PHE A 268 45.64 29.32 21.05
CA PHE A 268 45.48 27.93 20.62
C PHE A 268 44.32 27.14 21.24
#